data_AF-A0A9D2RKR9-F1
#
_entry.id   AF-A0A9D2RKR9-F1
#
_cell.length_a   1.000
_cell.length_b   1.000
_cell.length_c   1.000
_cell.angle_alpha   90.00
_cell.angle_beta   90.00
_cell.angle_gamma   90.00
#
_symmetry.space_group_name_H-M   'P 1'
#
loop_
_entity.id
_entity.type
_entity.pdbx_description
1 polymer ?
#
loop_
_entity_poly.entity_id
_entity_poly.type
_entity_poly.pdbx_seq_one_letter_code
_entity_poly.pdbx_strand_id
1 'polypeptide(L)' 'GAEELLAQIRQQGYSKSVMRRAQQYCIQVYDRDFEKLYGAGMVREVSADIEDFFELVKESQYTEDMGLDLGVELGMAVVL' A
#
# COMPACT_ATOMS: atom_id res chain seq x y z
N GLY A 1 13.50 9.90 -1.79
CA GLY A 1 12.64 8.96 -2.55
C GLY A 1 11.42 8.55 -1.73
N ALA A 2 10.69 7.50 -2.12
CA ALA A 2 9.52 7.02 -1.36
C ALA A 2 9.89 6.59 0.07
N GLU A 3 10.95 5.79 0.24
CA GLU A 3 11.47 5.35 1.53
C GLU A 3 11.85 6.51 2.46
N GLU A 4 12.48 7.54 1.91
CA GLU A 4 12.90 8.73 2.67
C GLU A 4 11.69 9.53 3.19
N LEU A 5 10.64 9.66 2.37
CA LEU A 5 9.41 10.31 2.78
C LEU A 5 8.67 9.50 3.85
N LEU A 6 8.63 8.18 3.68
CA LEU A 6 8.05 7.26 4.65
C LEU A 6 8.78 7.32 6.00
N ALA A 7 10.13 7.35 5.98
CA ALA A 7 10.94 7.54 7.18
C ALA A 7 10.69 8.92 7.83
N GLN A 8 10.57 9.98 7.02
CA GLN A 8 10.22 11.31 7.50
C GLN A 8 8.86 11.33 8.19
N ILE A 9 7.82 10.73 7.59
CA ILE A 9 6.47 10.65 8.17
C ILE A 9 6.50 9.95 9.54
N ARG A 10 7.24 8.84 9.64
CA ARG A 10 7.36 8.05 10.87
C ARG A 10 8.08 8.77 12.01
N GLN A 11 9.15 9.50 11.71
CA GLN A 11 10.01 10.10 12.73
C GLN A 11 9.61 11.52 13.10
N GLN A 12 9.08 12.28 12.13
CA GLN A 12 8.83 13.71 12.26
C GLN A 12 7.34 14.07 12.13
N GLY A 13 6.49 13.08 11.89
CA GLY A 13 5.08 13.28 11.57
C GLY A 13 4.87 13.77 10.15
N TYR A 14 3.62 14.10 9.84
CA TYR A 14 3.20 14.51 8.50
C TYR A 14 2.84 16.00 8.46
N SER A 15 3.06 16.61 7.30
CA SER A 15 2.60 17.94 6.97
C SER A 15 2.00 17.94 5.57
N LYS A 16 1.24 18.98 5.20
CA LYS A 16 0.66 19.08 3.86
C LYS A 16 1.71 18.99 2.75
N SER A 17 2.90 19.55 2.96
CA SER A 17 3.98 19.50 1.97
C SER A 17 4.61 18.11 1.88
N VAL A 18 4.78 17.42 3.00
CA VAL A 18 5.28 16.03 3.04
C VAL A 18 4.28 15.09 2.35
N MET A 19 2.98 15.18 2.68
CA MET A 19 1.94 14.35 2.08
C MET A 19 1.82 14.59 0.57
N ARG A 20 1.91 15.85 0.11
CA ARG A 20 1.91 16.17 -1.32
C ARG A 20 3.09 15.54 -2.06
N ARG A 21 4.26 15.44 -1.42
CA ARG A 21 5.43 14.76 -1.99
C ARG A 21 5.26 13.24 -1.95
N ALA A 22 4.61 12.69 -0.91
CA ALA A 22 4.35 11.25 -0.80
C ALA A 22 3.35 10.77 -1.86
N GLN A 23 2.34 11.59 -2.19
CA GLN A 23 1.26 11.25 -3.12
C GLN A 23 1.74 10.74 -4.48
N GLN A 24 2.90 11.20 -4.99
CA GLN A 24 3.45 10.72 -6.27
C GLN A 24 3.87 9.24 -6.23
N TYR A 25 3.99 8.65 -5.05
CA TYR A 25 4.33 7.25 -4.81
C TYR A 25 3.13 6.44 -4.32
N CYS A 26 1.96 7.07 -4.20
CA CYS A 26 0.75 6.45 -3.69
C CYS A 26 -0.17 6.02 -4.83
N ILE A 27 -0.87 4.93 -4.61
CA ILE A 27 -1.97 4.46 -5.44
C ILE A 27 -3.25 4.46 -4.62
N GLN A 28 -4.38 4.68 -5.29
CA GLN A 28 -5.69 4.55 -4.67
C GLN A 28 -6.14 3.09 -4.83
N VAL A 29 -6.64 2.50 -3.76
CA VAL A 29 -7.14 1.13 -3.74
C VAL A 29 -8.57 1.16 -3.24
N TYR A 30 -9.47 0.43 -3.89
CA TYR A 30 -10.85 0.29 -3.43
C TYR A 30 -10.91 -0.56 -2.15
N ASP A 31 -11.81 -0.25 -1.23
CA ASP A 31 -11.96 -0.96 0.07
C ASP A 31 -11.94 -2.49 -0.07
N ARG A 32 -12.66 -3.02 -1.07
CA ARG A 32 -12.70 -4.47 -1.35
C ARG A 32 -11.31 -5.07 -1.60
N ASP A 33 -10.46 -4.37 -2.33
CA ASP A 33 -9.11 -4.85 -2.64
C ASP A 33 -8.15 -4.55 -1.49
N PHE A 34 -8.38 -3.45 -0.78
CA PHE A 34 -7.65 -3.13 0.44
C PHE A 34 -7.82 -4.22 1.52
N GLU A 35 -9.04 -4.71 1.76
CA GLU A 35 -9.30 -5.79 2.71
C GLU A 35 -8.48 -7.06 2.41
N LYS A 36 -8.29 -7.39 1.12
CA LYS A 36 -7.44 -8.52 0.69
C LYS A 36 -5.98 -8.24 1.00
N LEU A 37 -5.48 -7.06 0.66
CA LEU A 37 -4.10 -6.65 0.92
C LEU A 37 -3.80 -6.66 2.42
N TYR A 38 -4.70 -6.12 3.22
CA TYR A 38 -4.59 -6.07 4.67
C TYR A 38 -4.64 -7.47 5.28
N GLY A 39 -5.62 -8.29 4.88
CA GLY A 39 -5.74 -9.68 5.34
C GLY A 39 -4.56 -10.58 4.96
N ALA A 40 -3.92 -10.30 3.81
CA ALA A 40 -2.70 -10.99 3.39
C ALA A 40 -1.41 -10.45 4.04
N GLY A 41 -1.51 -9.42 4.89
CA GLY A 41 -0.36 -8.78 5.53
C GLY A 41 0.56 -8.04 4.55
N MET A 42 0.05 -7.65 3.39
CA MET A 42 0.83 -6.96 2.36
C MET A 42 1.01 -5.47 2.65
N VAL A 43 0.10 -4.88 3.42
CA VAL A 43 0.12 -3.46 3.79
C VAL A 43 0.18 -3.27 5.30
N ARG A 44 0.67 -2.11 5.73
CA ARG A 44 0.75 -1.72 7.15
C ARG A 44 0.49 -0.24 7.31
N GLU A 45 -0.15 0.13 8.42
CA GLU A 45 -0.33 1.53 8.81
C GLU A 45 1.01 2.24 8.91
N VAL A 46 1.11 3.43 8.31
CA VAL A 46 2.33 4.23 8.42
C VAL A 46 2.43 4.89 9.79
N SER A 47 1.29 5.36 10.31
CA SER A 47 1.12 5.98 11.63
C SER A 47 -0.34 5.85 12.06
N ALA A 48 -0.59 5.66 13.35
CA ALA A 48 -1.94 5.59 13.91
C ALA A 48 -2.73 6.91 13.79
N ASP A 49 -2.02 8.03 13.58
CA ASP A 49 -2.62 9.36 13.45
C ASP A 49 -3.02 9.72 12.01
N ILE A 50 -2.81 8.82 11.04
CA ILE A 50 -3.12 9.06 9.62
C ILE A 50 -4.13 8.01 9.16
N GLU A 51 -5.36 8.45 8.96
CA GLU A 51 -6.43 7.63 8.40
C GLU A 51 -6.15 7.29 6.92
N ASP A 52 -6.54 6.09 6.52
CA ASP A 52 -6.50 5.59 5.14
C ASP A 52 -5.12 5.69 4.44
N PHE A 53 -4.03 5.62 5.21
CA PHE A 53 -2.67 5.74 4.68
C PHE A 53 -1.76 4.59 5.12
N PHE A 54 -1.42 3.74 4.14
CA PHE A 54 -0.69 2.50 4.36
C PHE A 54 0.54 2.43 3.46
N GLU A 55 1.58 1.76 3.95
CA GLU A 55 2.71 1.35 3.13
C GLU A 55 2.51 -0.07 2.62
N LEU A 56 3.08 -0.38 1.47
CA LEU A 56 3.29 -1.75 1.02
C LEU A 56 4.54 -2.29 1.73
N VAL A 57 4.39 -3.38 2.49
CA VAL A 57 5.49 -4.01 3.23
C VAL A 57 6.19 -5.07 2.37
N LYS A 58 5.46 -5.66 1.43
CA LYS A 58 5.99 -6.66 0.50
C LYS A 58 6.22 -6.04 -0.87
N GLU A 59 7.35 -5.36 -1.02
CA GLU A 59 7.70 -4.60 -2.24
C GLU A 59 7.66 -5.45 -3.51
N SER A 60 7.98 -6.75 -3.43
CA SER A 60 7.91 -7.67 -4.56
C SER A 60 6.50 -7.85 -5.14
N GLN A 61 5.45 -7.46 -4.41
CA GLN A 61 4.07 -7.49 -4.88
C GLN A 61 3.71 -6.25 -5.73
N TYR A 62 4.63 -5.31 -5.90
CA TYR A 62 4.43 -4.19 -6.81
C TYR A 62 5.51 -4.20 -7.89
N THR A 63 5.07 -4.09 -9.13
CA THR A 63 5.96 -3.86 -10.27
C THR A 63 5.45 -2.69 -11.07
N GLU A 64 6.35 -1.93 -11.70
CA GLU A 64 5.95 -0.81 -12.54
C GLU A 64 5.11 -1.24 -13.76
N ASP A 65 5.31 -2.47 -14.23
CA ASP A 65 4.64 -3.02 -15.41
C ASP A 65 3.23 -3.56 -15.10
N MET A 66 3.09 -4.34 -14.01
CA MET A 66 1.83 -5.03 -13.67
C MET A 66 1.06 -4.36 -12.52
N GLY A 67 1.64 -3.37 -11.85
CA GLY A 67 1.06 -2.74 -10.65
C GLY A 67 1.10 -3.67 -9.43
N LEU A 68 0.06 -3.59 -8.59
CA LEU A 68 -0.10 -4.45 -7.42
C LEU A 68 -0.56 -5.87 -7.83
N ASP A 69 0.20 -6.87 -7.41
CA ASP A 69 -0.21 -8.25 -7.38
C ASP A 69 -1.07 -8.53 -6.14
N LEU A 70 -2.38 -8.56 -6.35
CA LEU A 70 -3.40 -8.81 -5.33
C LEU A 70 -3.48 -10.28 -4.88
N GLY A 71 -2.57 -11.16 -5.34
CA GLY A 71 -2.56 -12.57 -4.96
C GLY A 71 -3.82 -13.29 -5.45
N VAL A 72 -4.18 -13.07 -6.72
CA VAL A 72 -5.30 -13.77 -7.34
C VAL A 72 -4.93 -15.26 -7.41
N GLU A 73 -5.34 -16.05 -6.43
CA GLU A 73 -5.75 -17.42 -6.76
C GLU A 73 -6.90 -17.24 -7.75
N LEU A 74 -6.57 -17.29 -9.05
CA LEU A 74 -7.55 -17.49 -10.11
C LEU A 74 -8.34 -18.70 -9.63
N GLY A 75 -9.61 -18.47 -9.26
CA GLY A 75 -10.40 -19.43 -8.52
C GLY A 75 -10.20 -20.83 -9.10
N MET A 76 -9.93 -21.80 -8.23
CA MET A 76 -9.99 -23.20 -8.62
C MET A 76 -11.30 -23.41 -9.36
N ALA A 77 -11.23 -23.45 -10.69
CA ALA A 77 -12.30 -23.99 -11.50
C ALA A 77 -12.26 -25.48 -11.19
N VAL A 78 -13.02 -25.90 -10.17
CA VAL A 78 -13.45 -27.28 -10.06
C VAL A 78 -14.35 -27.51 -11.26
N VAL A 79 -13.77 -28.03 -12.34
CA VAL A 79 -14.55 -28.68 -13.39
C VAL A 79 -15.01 -30.00 -12.77
N LEU A 80 -16.30 -30.06 -12.43
CA LEU A 80 -17.01 -31.30 -12.09
C LEU A 80 -17.06 -32.24 -13.30
#